data_AF-A0A1D3KZG9-F1
#
_entry.id   AF-A0A1D3KZG9-F1
#
_cell.length_a   1.000
_cell.length_b   1.000
_cell.length_c   1.000
_cell.angle_alpha   90.00
_cell.angle_beta   90.00
_cell.angle_gamma   90.00
#
_symmetry.space_group_name_H-M   'P 1'
#
loop_
_entity.id
_entity.type
_entity.pdbx_description
1 polymer ?
#
loop_
_entity_poly.entity_id
_entity_poly.type
_entity_poly.pdbx_seq_one_letter_code
_entity_poly.pdbx_strand_id
1 'polypeptide(L)'
;MKRNIFGLDFSAAKDPGNKIWMSQGHLKKDRITVEYTESAKSLWGNLGSKEVYYEKIRNLVLENSSGVFGMDFSFSLPEECLDGANWNDFINNFHKNFFNAKYFRKYCLKMTGGREKRREVEVEMGAPLSPYNLWIYKQTYHGMKDILSPLMGSVSIIPYTQAIPGIPWLLEVYPGLILKERNIYIPYKGNENESTKSQNRRLMVDELTSKSFDGLDLEVDESCIENMKKNAGGDALDSFMALLVTYRFYKQFLDNKK
;
A
#
# COMPACT_ATOMS: atom_id res chain seq x y z
N MET A 1 -1.12 24.59 -2.07
CA MET A 1 0.11 23.78 -1.96
C MET A 1 -0.02 22.63 -2.95
N LYS A 2 0.98 22.36 -3.79
CA LYS A 2 0.99 21.15 -4.62
C LYS A 2 1.52 20.00 -3.77
N ARG A 3 0.90 18.83 -3.84
CA ARG A 3 1.38 17.64 -3.12
C ARG A 3 1.32 16.41 -4.00
N ASN A 4 2.37 15.60 -3.96
CA ASN A 4 2.42 14.32 -4.67
C ASN A 4 1.78 13.27 -3.77
N ILE A 5 0.82 12.54 -4.33
CA ILE A 5 0.13 11.43 -3.67
C ILE A 5 0.53 10.15 -4.40
N PHE A 6 0.97 9.16 -3.64
CA PHE A 6 1.42 7.88 -4.17
C PHE A 6 0.59 6.76 -3.59
N GLY A 7 0.30 5.76 -4.41
CA GLY A 7 -0.25 4.48 -3.99
C GLY A 7 0.68 3.36 -4.45
N LEU A 8 1.08 2.50 -3.52
CA LEU A 8 1.97 1.38 -3.77
C LEU A 8 1.23 0.07 -3.46
N ASP A 9 1.09 -0.78 -4.48
CA ASP A 9 0.84 -2.20 -4.27
C ASP A 9 2.19 -2.90 -4.07
N PHE A 10 2.49 -3.23 -2.82
CA PHE A 10 3.80 -3.77 -2.44
C PHE A 10 3.79 -5.29 -2.48
N SER A 11 4.87 -5.88 -3.02
CA SER A 11 4.99 -7.33 -3.12
C SER A 11 6.34 -7.85 -2.66
N ALA A 12 6.30 -8.96 -1.94
CA ALA A 12 7.46 -9.80 -1.63
C ALA A 12 7.65 -10.96 -2.63
N ALA A 13 7.04 -10.86 -3.82
CA ALA A 13 7.16 -11.86 -4.88
C ALA A 13 8.63 -12.06 -5.32
N LYS A 14 8.90 -13.22 -5.93
CA LYS A 14 10.22 -13.51 -6.51
C LYS A 14 10.59 -12.54 -7.63
N ASP A 15 9.58 -12.04 -8.34
CA ASP A 15 9.71 -11.07 -9.43
C ASP A 15 9.06 -9.74 -9.01
N PRO A 16 9.74 -8.94 -8.16
CA PRO A 16 9.21 -7.66 -7.67
C PRO A 16 9.00 -6.65 -8.80
N GLY A 17 9.77 -6.72 -9.89
CA GLY A 17 9.67 -5.77 -10.99
C GLY A 17 8.29 -5.76 -11.64
N ASN A 18 7.70 -6.95 -11.85
CA ASN A 18 6.37 -7.09 -12.43
C ASN A 18 5.24 -7.08 -11.38
N LYS A 19 5.58 -7.16 -10.08
CA LYS A 19 4.63 -7.37 -8.98
C LYS A 19 4.51 -6.23 -8.00
N ILE A 20 5.43 -5.29 -8.02
CA ILE A 20 5.27 -4.02 -7.34
C ILE A 20 4.72 -3.04 -8.36
N TRP A 21 3.59 -2.42 -8.02
CA TRP A 21 2.96 -1.41 -8.86
C TRP A 21 2.81 -0.12 -8.09
N MET A 22 2.99 0.99 -8.80
CA MET A 22 2.91 2.32 -8.21
C MET A 22 2.07 3.24 -9.08
N SER A 23 1.18 3.97 -8.41
CA SER A 23 0.44 5.08 -8.98
C SER A 23 0.91 6.39 -8.36
N GLN A 24 1.07 7.45 -9.16
CA GLN A 24 1.33 8.81 -8.69
C GLN A 24 0.27 9.77 -9.21
N GLY A 25 -0.18 10.64 -8.32
CA GLY A 25 -1.05 11.75 -8.65
C GLY A 25 -0.59 13.06 -8.01
N HIS A 26 -0.97 14.16 -8.65
CA HIS A 26 -0.67 15.51 -8.20
C HIS A 26 -1.94 16.19 -7.71
N LEU A 27 -1.98 16.50 -6.42
CA LEU A 27 -3.06 17.27 -5.84
C LEU A 27 -2.80 18.77 -6.04
N LYS A 28 -3.72 19.45 -6.71
CA LYS A 28 -3.73 20.90 -6.85
C LYS A 28 -5.14 21.44 -6.60
N LYS A 29 -5.31 22.17 -5.49
CA LYS A 29 -6.62 22.60 -4.97
C LYS A 29 -7.45 21.35 -4.63
N ASP A 30 -8.61 21.17 -5.26
CA ASP A 30 -9.53 20.05 -5.02
C ASP A 30 -9.53 19.01 -6.16
N ARG A 31 -8.55 19.09 -7.05
CA ARG A 31 -8.36 18.16 -8.17
C ARG A 31 -7.09 17.35 -8.01
N ILE A 32 -7.20 16.04 -8.19
CA ILE A 32 -6.06 15.13 -8.33
C ILE A 32 -5.94 14.69 -9.79
N THR A 33 -4.73 14.84 -10.35
CA THR A 33 -4.39 14.35 -11.68
C THR A 33 -3.43 13.19 -11.53
N VAL A 34 -3.82 11.99 -11.96
CA VAL A 34 -3.01 10.77 -11.90
C VAL A 34 -2.23 10.62 -13.20
N GLU A 35 -0.90 10.72 -13.08
CA GLU A 35 0.03 10.82 -14.23
C GLU A 35 0.61 9.48 -14.64
N TYR A 36 0.78 8.56 -13.70
CA TYR A 36 1.20 7.21 -14.03
C TYR A 36 0.61 6.18 -13.06
N THR A 37 0.41 4.97 -13.60
CA THR A 37 0.16 3.72 -12.88
C THR A 37 1.00 2.65 -13.57
N GLU A 38 2.14 2.32 -12.98
CA GLU A 38 3.21 1.58 -13.64
C GLU A 38 3.82 0.52 -12.72
N SER A 39 4.29 -0.57 -13.32
CA SER A 39 5.10 -1.57 -12.61
C SER A 39 6.47 -1.01 -12.26
N ALA A 40 7.08 -1.51 -11.18
CA ALA A 40 8.43 -1.11 -10.79
C ALA A 40 9.46 -1.38 -11.90
N LYS A 41 9.26 -2.43 -12.71
CA LYS A 41 10.11 -2.73 -13.89
C LYS A 41 9.95 -1.69 -15.00
N SER A 42 8.74 -1.18 -15.23
CA SER A 42 8.49 -0.11 -16.21
C SER A 42 9.22 1.17 -15.79
N LEU A 43 9.14 1.50 -14.49
CA LEU A 43 9.73 2.70 -13.92
C LEU A 43 11.26 2.67 -13.84
N TRP A 44 11.85 1.53 -13.45
CA TRP A 44 13.28 1.44 -13.11
C TRP A 44 14.06 0.41 -13.91
N GLY A 45 13.43 -0.27 -14.87
CA GLY A 45 14.02 -1.39 -15.58
C GLY A 45 14.15 -2.64 -14.71
N ASN A 46 14.87 -3.65 -15.20
CA ASN A 46 15.13 -4.87 -14.44
C ASN A 46 16.32 -4.68 -13.49
N LEU A 47 16.06 -4.64 -12.19
CA LEU A 47 17.07 -4.41 -11.15
C LEU A 47 17.71 -5.68 -10.57
N GLY A 48 17.32 -6.87 -11.05
CA GLY A 48 17.97 -8.14 -10.71
C GLY A 48 17.64 -8.73 -9.33
N SER A 49 17.46 -7.93 -8.28
CA SER A 49 17.10 -8.43 -6.93
C SER A 49 16.04 -7.57 -6.23
N LYS A 50 15.36 -8.16 -5.25
CA LYS A 50 14.31 -7.49 -4.46
C LYS A 50 14.87 -6.33 -3.64
N GLU A 51 16.06 -6.51 -3.11
CA GLU A 51 16.73 -5.54 -2.24
C GLU A 51 16.96 -4.22 -2.98
N VAL A 52 17.32 -4.28 -4.27
CA VAL A 52 17.52 -3.09 -5.11
C VAL A 52 16.18 -2.41 -5.43
N TYR A 53 15.09 -3.14 -5.66
CA TYR A 53 13.76 -2.55 -5.79
C TYR A 53 13.30 -1.86 -4.49
N TYR A 54 13.55 -2.48 -3.33
CA TYR A 54 13.20 -1.89 -2.04
C TYR A 54 14.01 -0.62 -1.77
N GLU A 55 15.29 -0.60 -2.16
CA GLU A 55 16.12 0.60 -2.13
C GLU A 55 15.56 1.72 -3.02
N LYS A 56 15.14 1.41 -4.25
CA LYS A 56 14.51 2.40 -5.13
C LYS A 56 13.23 2.98 -4.56
N ILE A 57 12.41 2.17 -3.89
CA ILE A 57 11.20 2.66 -3.19
C ILE A 57 11.61 3.63 -2.06
N ARG A 58 12.59 3.27 -1.24
CA ARG A 58 13.05 4.16 -0.15
C ARG A 58 13.61 5.48 -0.70
N ASN A 59 14.43 5.43 -1.75
CA ASN A 59 14.99 6.63 -2.36
C ASN A 59 13.89 7.53 -2.93
N LEU A 60 12.91 6.95 -3.62
CA LEU A 60 11.75 7.69 -4.12
C LEU A 60 11.01 8.41 -2.98
N VAL A 61 10.77 7.73 -1.86
CA VAL A 61 10.13 8.34 -0.69
C VAL A 61 10.93 9.55 -0.20
N LEU A 62 12.25 9.39 -0.03
CA LEU A 62 13.12 10.44 0.49
C LEU A 62 13.29 11.62 -0.48
N GLU A 63 13.31 11.37 -1.80
CA GLU A 63 13.38 12.39 -2.84
C GLU A 63 12.10 13.24 -2.93
N ASN A 64 10.97 12.71 -2.45
CA ASN A 64 9.67 13.40 -2.44
C ASN A 64 9.37 13.95 -1.04
N SER A 65 10.09 15.01 -0.63
CA SER A 65 9.97 15.62 0.71
C SER A 65 8.55 16.08 1.09
N SER A 66 7.67 16.35 0.12
CA SER A 66 6.25 16.64 0.38
C SER A 66 5.33 15.49 -0.03
N GLY A 67 5.81 14.29 -0.32
CA GLY A 67 4.97 13.16 -0.73
C GLY A 67 4.06 12.65 0.39
N VAL A 68 2.92 12.06 0.00
CA VAL A 68 2.13 11.16 0.87
C VAL A 68 2.04 9.83 0.15
N PHE A 69 2.46 8.76 0.82
CA PHE A 69 2.57 7.42 0.25
C PHE A 69 1.64 6.47 1.00
N GLY A 70 0.65 5.92 0.33
CA GLY A 70 -0.08 4.75 0.80
C GLY A 70 0.63 3.48 0.40
N MET A 71 0.91 2.65 1.39
CA MET A 71 1.63 1.40 1.22
C MET A 71 0.71 0.22 1.53
N ASP A 72 0.52 -0.67 0.55
CA ASP A 72 -0.21 -1.93 0.76
C ASP A 72 0.68 -2.96 1.46
N PHE A 73 0.85 -2.80 2.77
CA PHE A 73 1.31 -3.83 3.69
C PHE A 73 1.10 -3.36 5.13
N SER A 74 0.97 -4.28 6.08
CA SER A 74 0.72 -3.92 7.47
C SER A 74 1.90 -3.22 8.15
N PHE A 75 1.65 -2.11 8.84
CA PHE A 75 2.65 -1.35 9.60
C PHE A 75 2.78 -1.82 11.05
N SER A 76 1.86 -2.67 11.53
CA SER A 76 1.92 -3.27 12.86
C SER A 76 1.37 -4.69 12.87
N LEU A 77 1.44 -5.32 14.04
CA LEU A 77 0.93 -6.66 14.31
C LEU A 77 -0.14 -6.57 15.41
N PRO A 78 -0.88 -7.65 15.70
CA PRO A 78 -1.63 -7.75 16.95
C PRO A 78 -0.74 -7.47 18.16
N GLU A 79 -1.32 -6.87 19.19
CA GLU A 79 -0.61 -6.42 20.40
C GLU A 79 0.24 -7.52 21.03
N GLU A 80 -0.25 -8.75 21.06
CA GLU A 80 0.50 -9.89 21.62
C GLU A 80 1.81 -10.17 20.89
N CYS A 81 1.90 -9.85 19.60
CA CYS A 81 3.12 -10.01 18.81
C CYS A 81 4.14 -8.89 19.06
N LEU A 82 3.74 -7.78 19.69
CA LEU A 82 4.67 -6.71 20.09
C LEU A 82 5.44 -7.06 21.37
N ASP A 83 4.97 -8.05 22.14
CA ASP A 83 5.64 -8.56 23.35
C ASP A 83 5.98 -7.44 24.37
N GLY A 84 5.03 -6.52 24.56
CA GLY A 84 5.17 -5.37 25.46
C GLY A 84 6.03 -4.22 24.93
N ALA A 85 6.64 -4.35 23.74
CA ALA A 85 7.35 -3.25 23.10
C ALA A 85 6.36 -2.19 22.59
N ASN A 86 6.72 -0.91 22.72
CA ASN A 86 6.02 0.13 21.97
C ASN A 86 6.35 0.01 20.48
N TRP A 87 5.51 0.59 19.63
CA TRP A 87 5.61 0.45 18.18
C TRP A 87 6.95 0.96 17.61
N ASN A 88 7.47 2.09 18.12
CA ASN A 88 8.72 2.66 17.63
C ASN A 88 9.90 1.72 17.91
N ASP A 89 10.00 1.20 19.13
CA ASP A 89 11.06 0.26 19.51
C ASP A 89 10.94 -1.07 18.75
N PHE A 90 9.71 -1.53 18.52
CA PHE A 90 9.43 -2.72 17.71
C PHE A 90 9.95 -2.57 16.28
N ILE A 91 9.62 -1.48 15.58
CA ILE A 91 10.06 -1.26 14.19
C ILE A 91 11.56 -0.99 14.11
N ASN A 92 12.13 -0.20 15.03
CA ASN A 92 13.57 0.07 15.07
C ASN A 92 14.41 -1.19 15.27
N ASN A 93 13.89 -2.17 16.03
CA ASN A 93 14.58 -3.44 16.28
C ASN A 93 14.07 -4.59 15.41
N PHE A 94 13.18 -4.35 14.44
CA PHE A 94 12.55 -5.40 13.64
C PHE A 94 13.58 -6.32 12.94
N HIS A 95 14.61 -5.72 12.34
CA HIS A 95 15.67 -6.46 11.65
C HIS A 95 16.54 -7.32 12.59
N LYS A 96 16.64 -6.96 13.87
CA LYS A 96 17.36 -7.73 14.90
C LYS A 96 16.49 -8.87 15.43
N ASN A 97 15.21 -8.59 15.63
CA ASN A 97 14.25 -9.53 16.21
C ASN A 97 13.84 -10.62 15.21
N PHE A 98 13.83 -10.31 13.91
CA PHE A 98 13.37 -11.22 12.86
C PHE A 98 14.38 -11.36 11.71
N PHE A 99 15.13 -12.47 11.71
CA PHE A 99 16.15 -12.72 10.69
C PHE A 99 15.57 -13.14 9.32
N ASN A 100 14.38 -13.75 9.29
CA ASN A 100 13.66 -14.06 8.05
C ASN A 100 12.13 -14.11 8.24
N ALA A 101 11.40 -14.02 7.12
CA ALA A 101 9.94 -14.03 7.10
C ALA A 101 9.32 -15.30 7.74
N LYS A 102 9.96 -16.47 7.59
CA LYS A 102 9.44 -17.72 8.17
C LYS A 102 9.52 -17.69 9.69
N TYR A 103 10.62 -17.20 10.23
CA TYR A 103 10.82 -17.02 11.66
C TYR A 103 9.83 -15.99 12.21
N PHE A 104 9.69 -14.84 11.54
CA PHE A 104 8.66 -13.82 11.85
C PHE A 104 7.26 -14.43 11.97
N ARG A 105 6.82 -15.22 10.97
CA ARG A 105 5.50 -15.85 11.02
C ARG A 105 5.39 -16.88 12.15
N LYS A 106 6.41 -17.71 12.36
CA LYS A 106 6.44 -18.70 13.45
C LYS A 106 6.35 -18.02 14.82
N TYR A 107 7.05 -16.90 14.98
CA TYR A 107 6.99 -16.09 16.19
C TYR A 107 5.57 -15.56 16.43
N CYS A 108 4.95 -14.92 15.43
CA CYS A 108 3.60 -14.38 15.57
C CYS A 108 2.60 -15.48 15.96
N LEU A 109 2.65 -16.64 15.29
CA LEU A 109 1.81 -17.79 15.64
C LEU A 109 2.05 -18.26 17.08
N LYS A 110 3.29 -18.27 17.56
CA LYS A 110 3.59 -18.65 18.96
C LYS A 110 2.93 -17.67 19.94
N MET A 111 3.07 -16.37 19.68
CA MET A 111 2.52 -15.32 20.56
C MET A 111 0.99 -15.33 20.61
N THR A 112 0.33 -15.80 19.55
CA THR A 112 -1.14 -15.81 19.44
C THR A 112 -1.75 -17.22 19.54
N GLY A 113 -1.09 -18.13 20.26
CA GLY A 113 -1.64 -19.46 20.56
C GLY A 113 -1.89 -20.33 19.32
N GLY A 114 -1.08 -20.16 18.28
CA GLY A 114 -1.14 -20.90 17.01
C GLY A 114 -2.16 -20.36 15.99
N ARG A 115 -2.78 -19.21 16.24
CA ARG A 115 -3.84 -18.65 15.37
C ARG A 115 -3.35 -17.43 14.59
N GLU A 116 -3.87 -17.23 13.40
CA GLU A 116 -3.66 -16.01 12.62
C GLU A 116 -4.65 -14.92 13.09
N LYS A 117 -4.27 -14.22 14.16
CA LYS A 117 -5.07 -13.15 14.77
C LYS A 117 -4.98 -11.88 13.92
N ARG A 118 -6.14 -11.27 13.67
CA ARG A 118 -6.29 -9.96 13.04
C ARG A 118 -6.13 -8.86 14.10
N ARG A 119 -5.63 -7.67 13.75
CA ARG A 119 -5.69 -6.50 14.63
C ARG A 119 -7.14 -6.03 14.74
N GLU A 120 -7.43 -5.21 15.74
CA GLU A 120 -8.75 -4.63 15.96
C GLU A 120 -9.25 -3.91 14.70
N VAL A 121 -8.40 -3.08 14.08
CA VAL A 121 -8.74 -2.36 12.84
C VAL A 121 -9.10 -3.29 11.67
N GLU A 122 -8.45 -4.45 11.51
CA GLU A 122 -8.87 -5.42 10.49
C GLU A 122 -10.24 -6.02 10.80
N VAL A 123 -10.55 -6.25 12.07
CA VAL A 123 -11.85 -6.79 12.48
C VAL A 123 -12.94 -5.75 12.23
N GLU A 124 -12.73 -4.50 12.67
CA GLU A 124 -13.66 -3.38 12.49
C GLU A 124 -13.91 -3.07 11.03
N MET A 125 -12.85 -2.96 10.23
CA MET A 125 -12.93 -2.69 8.80
C MET A 125 -13.30 -3.94 7.99
N GLY A 126 -13.40 -5.11 8.64
CA GLY A 126 -13.63 -6.41 8.04
C GLY A 126 -12.64 -6.75 6.93
N ALA A 127 -11.38 -6.38 7.11
CA ALA A 127 -10.28 -6.85 6.28
C ALA A 127 -10.04 -8.36 6.57
N PRO A 128 -9.81 -9.18 5.53
CA PRO A 128 -9.90 -10.63 5.68
C PRO A 128 -8.66 -11.27 6.31
N LEU A 129 -7.48 -10.65 6.19
CA LEU A 129 -6.21 -11.30 6.49
C LEU A 129 -5.53 -10.68 7.73
N SER A 130 -4.95 -11.55 8.55
CA SER A 130 -3.98 -11.18 9.57
C SER A 130 -2.67 -10.72 8.93
N PRO A 131 -1.93 -9.74 9.52
CA PRO A 131 -0.61 -9.32 9.03
C PRO A 131 0.40 -10.44 8.80
N TYR A 132 0.26 -11.58 9.48
CA TYR A 132 1.13 -12.75 9.35
C TYR A 132 0.41 -13.98 8.77
N ASN A 133 -0.70 -13.74 8.07
CA ASN A 133 -1.38 -14.77 7.30
C ASN A 133 -0.45 -15.42 6.26
N LEU A 134 -0.65 -16.71 6.00
CA LEU A 134 0.16 -17.51 5.08
C LEU A 134 0.40 -16.86 3.70
N TRP A 135 -0.57 -16.11 3.18
CA TRP A 135 -0.48 -15.47 1.86
C TRP A 135 0.35 -14.18 1.87
N ILE A 136 0.30 -13.40 2.96
CA ILE A 136 0.85 -12.03 3.00
C ILE A 136 2.02 -11.84 3.98
N TYR A 137 2.35 -12.80 4.85
CA TYR A 137 3.37 -12.60 5.88
C TYR A 137 4.75 -12.18 5.34
N LYS A 138 5.10 -12.57 4.10
CA LYS A 138 6.35 -12.15 3.46
C LYS A 138 6.30 -10.67 3.06
N GLN A 139 5.15 -10.22 2.55
CA GLN A 139 4.90 -8.83 2.18
C GLN A 139 5.00 -7.96 3.43
N THR A 140 4.30 -8.31 4.51
CA THR A 140 4.41 -7.63 5.80
C THR A 140 5.84 -7.62 6.35
N TYR A 141 6.52 -8.77 6.36
CA TYR A 141 7.90 -8.87 6.84
C TYR A 141 8.86 -7.96 6.06
N HIS A 142 8.82 -8.00 4.73
CA HIS A 142 9.71 -7.17 3.89
C HIS A 142 9.31 -5.70 3.92
N GLY A 143 8.01 -5.38 4.00
CA GLY A 143 7.55 -4.00 4.17
C GLY A 143 8.04 -3.39 5.49
N MET A 144 7.91 -4.12 6.61
CA MET A 144 8.44 -3.65 7.89
C MET A 144 9.97 -3.60 7.92
N LYS A 145 10.65 -4.66 7.47
CA LYS A 145 12.11 -4.77 7.54
C LYS A 145 12.84 -3.86 6.56
N ASP A 146 12.41 -3.88 5.30
CA ASP A 146 13.18 -3.30 4.19
C ASP A 146 12.63 -1.96 3.75
N ILE A 147 11.41 -1.56 4.16
CA ILE A 147 10.84 -0.24 3.87
C ILE A 147 10.70 0.61 5.15
N LEU A 148 9.94 0.17 6.15
CA LEU A 148 9.67 1.01 7.33
C LEU A 148 10.89 1.20 8.22
N SER A 149 11.51 0.12 8.68
CA SER A 149 12.65 0.16 9.62
C SER A 149 13.78 1.08 9.12
N PRO A 150 14.20 1.03 7.84
CA PRO A 150 15.26 1.92 7.35
C PRO A 150 14.82 3.38 7.12
N LEU A 151 13.51 3.65 7.04
CA LEU A 151 12.98 5.01 6.86
C LEU A 151 12.63 5.69 8.20
N MET A 152 12.72 4.97 9.32
CA MET A 152 12.49 5.52 10.65
C MET A 152 13.32 6.78 10.89
N GLY A 153 12.68 7.83 11.40
CA GLY A 153 13.31 9.13 11.68
C GLY A 153 13.46 10.06 10.46
N SER A 154 13.25 9.57 9.23
CA SER A 154 13.34 10.39 8.01
C SER A 154 11.97 10.74 7.41
N VAL A 155 10.90 10.11 7.89
CA VAL A 155 9.53 10.26 7.38
C VAL A 155 8.54 10.30 8.55
N SER A 156 7.34 10.86 8.31
CA SER A 156 6.21 10.69 9.22
C SER A 156 5.44 9.43 8.85
N ILE A 157 5.38 8.46 9.75
CA ILE A 157 4.58 7.24 9.63
C ILE A 157 3.29 7.42 10.43
N ILE A 158 2.14 7.51 9.75
CA ILE A 158 0.86 7.86 10.38
C ILE A 158 0.03 6.58 10.64
N PRO A 159 -0.64 6.44 11.80
CA PRO A 159 -0.76 7.39 12.92
C PRO A 159 0.35 7.28 13.98
N TYR A 160 1.37 6.46 13.78
CA TYR A 160 2.35 6.12 14.82
C TYR A 160 3.31 7.25 15.22
N THR A 161 3.50 8.23 14.34
CA THR A 161 4.37 9.39 14.54
C THR A 161 3.64 10.67 14.15
N GLN A 162 4.16 11.82 14.60
CA GLN A 162 3.57 13.12 14.28
C GLN A 162 3.69 13.42 12.77
N ALA A 163 2.61 13.93 12.18
CA ALA A 163 2.61 14.45 10.81
C ALA A 163 3.39 15.79 10.73
N ILE A 164 4.62 15.72 10.24
CA ILE A 164 5.53 16.87 10.12
C ILE A 164 5.46 17.42 8.69
N PRO A 165 5.18 18.73 8.50
CA PRO A 165 5.24 19.35 7.18
C PRO A 165 6.65 19.32 6.58
N GLY A 166 6.75 19.16 5.27
CA GLY A 166 8.02 19.21 4.55
C GLY A 166 8.88 17.94 4.63
N ILE A 167 8.37 16.87 5.25
CA ILE A 167 8.94 15.51 5.13
C ILE A 167 7.90 14.54 4.56
N PRO A 168 8.34 13.43 3.94
CA PRO A 168 7.43 12.45 3.33
C PRO A 168 6.55 11.79 4.39
N TRP A 169 5.30 11.48 4.03
CA TRP A 169 4.38 10.76 4.90
C TRP A 169 4.13 9.34 4.37
N LEU A 170 4.13 8.36 5.27
CA LEU A 170 3.77 6.98 5.00
C LEU A 170 2.46 6.63 5.71
N LEU A 171 1.54 6.04 4.96
CA LEU A 171 0.26 5.53 5.44
C LEU A 171 0.19 4.03 5.16
N GLU A 172 -0.29 3.27 6.12
CA GLU A 172 -0.76 1.91 5.84
C GLU A 172 -2.08 2.01 5.07
N VAL A 173 -2.20 1.25 3.97
CA VAL A 173 -3.41 1.24 3.15
C VAL A 173 -3.85 -0.18 2.85
N TYR A 174 -5.15 -0.44 2.96
CA TYR A 174 -5.80 -1.63 2.44
C TYR A 174 -6.61 -1.25 1.18
N PRO A 175 -6.10 -1.52 -0.05
CA PRO A 175 -6.74 -1.04 -1.29
C PRO A 175 -8.17 -1.53 -1.47
N GLY A 176 -8.45 -2.78 -1.06
CA GLY A 176 -9.78 -3.39 -1.17
C GLY A 176 -10.88 -2.70 -0.35
N LEU A 177 -10.53 -1.79 0.57
CA LEU A 177 -11.51 -1.02 1.33
C LEU A 177 -12.44 -0.21 0.44
N ILE A 178 -11.91 0.41 -0.63
CA ILE A 178 -12.72 1.22 -1.57
C ILE A 178 -13.81 0.39 -2.22
N LEU A 179 -13.49 -0.84 -2.63
CA LEU A 179 -14.45 -1.73 -3.26
C LEU A 179 -15.56 -2.12 -2.28
N LYS A 180 -15.18 -2.42 -1.03
CA LYS A 180 -16.12 -2.77 0.03
C LYS A 180 -17.09 -1.62 0.33
N GLU A 181 -16.58 -0.39 0.47
CA GLU A 181 -17.41 0.80 0.73
C GLU A 181 -18.39 1.12 -0.41
N ARG A 182 -18.05 0.72 -1.64
CA ARG A 182 -18.89 0.88 -2.83
C ARG A 182 -19.77 -0.33 -3.14
N ASN A 183 -19.77 -1.34 -2.27
CA ASN A 183 -20.48 -2.60 -2.48
C ASN A 183 -20.10 -3.33 -3.79
N ILE A 184 -18.85 -3.19 -4.22
CA ILE A 184 -18.30 -3.87 -5.40
C ILE A 184 -17.66 -5.18 -4.94
N TYR A 185 -18.35 -6.30 -5.19
CA TYR A 185 -17.92 -7.64 -4.75
C TYR A 185 -17.58 -8.59 -5.89
N ILE A 186 -17.31 -8.07 -7.09
CA ILE A 186 -16.95 -8.90 -8.25
C ILE A 186 -15.45 -9.23 -8.25
N PRO A 187 -15.04 -10.46 -8.59
CA PRO A 187 -13.62 -10.83 -8.62
C PRO A 187 -12.92 -10.26 -9.86
N TYR A 188 -11.81 -9.54 -9.66
CA TYR A 188 -10.98 -8.98 -10.75
C TYR A 188 -9.56 -9.56 -10.82
N LYS A 189 -9.18 -10.41 -9.85
CA LYS A 189 -7.90 -11.13 -9.77
C LYS A 189 -8.10 -12.55 -9.22
N GLY A 190 -7.12 -13.43 -9.40
CA GLY A 190 -7.16 -14.82 -8.92
C GLY A 190 -7.16 -15.88 -10.02
N ASN A 191 -7.50 -17.14 -9.68
CA ASN A 191 -7.35 -18.31 -10.56
C ASN A 191 -8.59 -18.63 -11.42
N GLU A 192 -9.62 -17.78 -11.39
CA GLU A 192 -10.86 -17.99 -12.15
C GLU A 192 -10.69 -17.69 -13.66
N ASN A 193 -11.79 -17.77 -14.43
CA ASN A 193 -11.83 -17.49 -15.87
C ASN A 193 -11.31 -16.08 -16.19
N GLU A 194 -10.22 -15.98 -16.95
CA GLU A 194 -9.58 -14.70 -17.29
C GLU A 194 -10.46 -13.76 -18.10
N SER A 195 -11.34 -14.30 -18.96
CA SER A 195 -12.28 -13.47 -19.72
C SER A 195 -13.21 -12.69 -18.79
N THR A 196 -13.79 -13.38 -17.80
CA THR A 196 -14.66 -12.78 -16.78
C THR A 196 -13.91 -11.77 -15.91
N LYS A 197 -12.70 -12.11 -15.42
CA LYS A 197 -11.90 -11.19 -14.59
C LYS A 197 -11.48 -9.95 -15.37
N SER A 198 -11.11 -10.09 -16.64
CA SER A 198 -10.77 -8.97 -17.52
C SER A 198 -11.96 -8.03 -17.69
N GLN A 199 -13.16 -8.57 -17.88
CA GLN A 199 -14.38 -7.77 -17.93
C GLN A 199 -14.66 -7.06 -16.60
N ASN A 200 -14.57 -7.78 -15.48
CA ASN A 200 -14.78 -7.21 -14.15
C ASN A 200 -13.79 -6.10 -13.85
N ARG A 201 -12.51 -6.29 -14.18
CA ARG A 201 -11.45 -5.28 -14.02
C ARG A 201 -11.71 -4.04 -14.87
N ARG A 202 -12.18 -4.20 -16.11
CA ARG A 202 -12.59 -3.06 -16.97
C ARG A 202 -13.71 -2.26 -16.33
N LEU A 203 -14.77 -2.94 -15.87
CA LEU A 203 -15.89 -2.30 -15.18
C LEU A 203 -15.42 -1.55 -13.92
N MET A 204 -14.54 -2.14 -13.13
CA MET A 204 -13.98 -1.48 -11.94
C MET A 204 -13.15 -0.25 -12.29
N VAL A 205 -12.31 -0.35 -13.32
CA VAL A 205 -11.52 0.80 -13.77
C VAL A 205 -12.45 1.92 -14.22
N ASP A 206 -13.43 1.62 -15.06
CA ASP A 206 -14.38 2.64 -15.57
C ASP A 206 -15.17 3.31 -14.44
N GLU A 207 -15.58 2.55 -13.42
CA GLU A 207 -16.25 3.08 -12.23
C GLU A 207 -15.31 4.00 -11.41
N LEU A 208 -14.10 3.52 -11.12
CA LEU A 208 -13.16 4.20 -10.23
C LEU A 208 -12.44 5.39 -10.90
N THR A 209 -12.44 5.48 -12.23
CA THR A 209 -11.89 6.62 -12.98
C THR A 209 -12.97 7.57 -13.49
N SER A 210 -14.24 7.36 -13.11
CA SER A 210 -15.29 8.32 -13.37
C SER A 210 -14.94 9.68 -12.74
N LYS A 211 -15.33 10.78 -13.41
CA LYS A 211 -14.80 12.15 -13.18
C LYS A 211 -14.94 12.70 -11.75
N SER A 212 -15.74 12.05 -10.91
CA SER A 212 -15.93 12.41 -9.50
C SER A 212 -15.72 11.20 -8.61
N PHE A 213 -14.66 11.20 -7.80
CA PHE A 213 -14.45 10.20 -6.75
C PHE A 213 -14.69 10.83 -5.38
N ASP A 214 -15.75 10.44 -4.65
CA ASP A 214 -16.13 11.01 -3.34
C ASP A 214 -16.22 12.57 -3.35
N GLY A 215 -16.78 13.13 -4.42
CA GLY A 215 -16.93 14.59 -4.59
C GLY A 215 -15.62 15.30 -4.91
N LEU A 216 -14.65 14.59 -5.48
CA LEU A 216 -13.35 15.13 -5.91
C LEU A 216 -13.18 15.01 -7.40
N ASP A 217 -12.69 16.08 -8.01
CA ASP A 217 -12.32 16.09 -9.41
C ASP A 217 -11.12 15.15 -9.60
N LEU A 218 -11.36 14.05 -10.30
CA LEU A 218 -10.37 13.04 -10.62
C LEU A 218 -10.10 13.08 -12.12
N GLU A 219 -8.83 13.29 -12.47
CA GLU A 219 -8.32 13.21 -13.83
C GLU A 219 -7.29 12.09 -13.86
N VAL A 220 -7.44 11.15 -14.79
CA VAL A 220 -6.56 9.97 -14.90
C VAL A 220 -6.09 9.89 -16.33
N ASP A 221 -4.76 9.84 -16.52
CA ASP A 221 -4.19 9.68 -17.85
C ASP A 221 -4.63 8.36 -18.50
N GLU A 222 -4.91 8.40 -19.80
CA GLU A 222 -5.41 7.24 -20.56
C GLU A 222 -4.45 6.04 -20.48
N SER A 223 -3.14 6.28 -20.42
CA SER A 223 -2.13 5.24 -20.22
C SER A 223 -2.33 4.49 -18.89
N CYS A 224 -2.68 5.20 -17.82
CA CYS A 224 -2.97 4.60 -16.52
C CYS A 224 -4.21 3.70 -16.60
N ILE A 225 -5.27 4.19 -17.25
CA ILE A 225 -6.52 3.44 -17.48
C ILE A 225 -6.22 2.12 -18.21
N GLU A 226 -5.45 2.22 -19.30
CA GLU A 226 -5.08 1.06 -20.11
C GLU A 226 -4.21 0.05 -19.35
N ASN A 227 -3.24 0.54 -18.56
CA ASN A 227 -2.39 -0.31 -17.73
C ASN A 227 -3.22 -1.08 -16.69
N MET A 228 -4.15 -0.41 -16.01
CA MET A 228 -5.04 -1.04 -15.03
C MET A 228 -5.93 -2.10 -15.69
N LYS A 229 -6.50 -1.82 -16.87
CA LYS A 229 -7.35 -2.77 -17.60
C LYS A 229 -6.58 -4.02 -18.06
N LYS A 230 -5.36 -3.83 -18.57
CA LYS A 230 -4.52 -4.90 -19.16
C LYS A 230 -3.79 -5.76 -18.13
N ASN A 231 -3.55 -5.25 -16.93
CA ASN A 231 -2.82 -5.99 -15.90
C ASN A 231 -3.69 -7.12 -15.31
N ALA A 232 -3.50 -8.34 -15.81
CA ALA A 232 -4.24 -9.53 -15.38
C ALA A 232 -4.10 -9.86 -13.88
N GLY A 233 -2.97 -9.46 -13.26
CA GLY A 233 -2.72 -9.64 -11.84
C GLY A 233 -3.63 -8.82 -10.93
N GLY A 234 -4.18 -7.71 -11.43
CA GLY A 234 -4.90 -6.71 -10.64
C GLY A 234 -3.99 -5.77 -9.84
N ASP A 235 -2.68 -6.04 -9.84
CA ASP A 235 -1.64 -5.31 -9.10
C ASP A 235 -1.67 -3.79 -9.45
N ALA A 236 -1.89 -3.46 -10.73
CA ALA A 236 -2.02 -2.08 -11.21
C ALA A 236 -3.25 -1.35 -10.65
N LEU A 237 -4.38 -2.05 -10.56
CA LEU A 237 -5.60 -1.50 -10.00
C LEU A 237 -5.46 -1.34 -8.48
N ASP A 238 -4.76 -2.25 -7.81
CA ASP A 238 -4.48 -2.18 -6.38
C ASP A 238 -3.63 -0.96 -6.03
N SER A 239 -2.59 -0.64 -6.82
CA SER A 239 -1.79 0.58 -6.60
C SER A 239 -2.61 1.86 -6.79
N PHE A 240 -3.52 1.88 -7.76
CA PHE A 240 -4.40 3.02 -7.99
C PHE A 240 -5.43 3.18 -6.87
N MET A 241 -6.04 2.09 -6.41
CA MET A 241 -6.90 2.11 -5.23
C MET A 241 -6.14 2.56 -3.99
N ALA A 242 -4.88 2.14 -3.83
CA ALA A 242 -4.03 2.62 -2.74
C ALA A 242 -3.85 4.15 -2.79
N LEU A 243 -3.64 4.71 -3.98
CA LEU A 243 -3.54 6.15 -4.21
C LEU A 243 -4.83 6.87 -3.82
N LEU A 244 -5.99 6.33 -4.21
CA LEU A 244 -7.29 6.92 -3.88
C LEU A 244 -7.56 6.92 -2.36
N VAL A 245 -7.22 5.85 -1.65
CA VAL A 245 -7.30 5.81 -0.17
C VAL A 245 -6.38 6.87 0.44
N THR A 246 -5.14 6.94 -0.04
CA THR A 246 -4.13 7.91 0.42
C THR A 246 -4.60 9.34 0.23
N TYR A 247 -5.16 9.63 -0.95
CA TYR A 247 -5.70 10.93 -1.28
C TYR A 247 -6.85 11.33 -0.35
N ARG A 248 -7.81 10.42 -0.16
CA ARG A 248 -8.96 10.63 0.74
C ARG A 248 -8.51 10.91 2.17
N PHE A 249 -7.57 10.12 2.70
CA PHE A 249 -6.99 10.37 4.02
C PHE A 249 -6.36 11.76 4.09
N TYR A 250 -5.54 12.11 3.10
CA TYR A 250 -4.85 13.40 3.10
C TYR A 250 -5.81 14.58 3.06
N LYS A 251 -6.90 14.48 2.30
CA LYS A 251 -7.95 15.51 2.26
C LYS A 251 -8.63 15.67 3.62
N GLN A 252 -9.07 14.57 4.24
CA GLN A 252 -9.69 14.61 5.58
C GLN A 252 -8.74 15.23 6.61
N PHE A 253 -7.45 14.90 6.54
CA PHE A 253 -6.44 15.50 7.39
C PHE A 253 -6.33 17.03 7.21
N LEU A 254 -6.43 17.53 5.97
CA LEU A 254 -6.43 18.97 5.70
C LEU A 254 -7.69 19.67 6.21
N ASP A 255 -8.85 19.03 6.09
CA ASP A 255 -10.12 19.62 6.52
C ASP A 255 -10.25 19.65 8.05
N ASN A 256 -9.74 18.63 8.75
CA ASN A 256 -9.70 18.61 10.22
C ASN A 256 -8.69 19.60 10.84
N LYS A 257 -7.84 20.24 10.02
CA LYS A 257 -6.89 21.29 10.45
C LYS A 257 -7.40 22.71 10.24
N LYS A 258 -8.54 22.89 9.57
CA LYS A 258 -9.22 24.19 9.41
C LYS A 258 -10.16 24.41 10.58
#